data_AF-A0A0F7S008-F1
#
_entry.id   AF-A0A0F7S008-F1
#
_cell.length_a   1.000
_cell.length_b   1.000
_cell.length_c   1.000
_cell.angle_alpha   90.00
_cell.angle_beta   90.00
_cell.angle_gamma   90.00
#
_symmetry.space_group_name_H-M   'P 1'
#
loop_
_entity.id
_entity.type
_entity.pdbx_description
1 polymer ?
#
loop_
_entity_poly.entity_id
_entity_poly.type
_entity_poly.pdbx_seq_one_letter_code
_entity_poly.pdbx_strand_id
1 'polypeptide(L)'
;MSDIDESLTGGEPASVLARYGDRVERIRQAAAVLMGLAPTTKAAAMTKGTPKICLLSPPVPAGGSDTHITARSFSMGNPHPALQLSGAVCLAAACYIPNSIASQIMLQGGKRRIMPEKLRIGHACGRIEATADVEMDPKREVGVHVRSTSLFRTARRLASGEAYYLAPTQ
;
A
#
# COMPACT_ATOMS: atom_id res chain seq x y z
N MET A 1 -24.89 3.47 -4.67
CA MET A 1 -23.63 3.87 -3.98
C MET A 1 -23.34 2.98 -2.76
N SER A 2 -23.99 1.81 -2.61
CA SER A 2 -23.81 0.90 -1.47
C SER A 2 -23.26 -0.45 -1.93
N ASP A 3 -22.05 -0.43 -2.51
CA ASP A 3 -21.37 -1.68 -2.92
C ASP A 3 -20.30 -2.09 -1.89
N ILE A 4 -19.97 -1.22 -0.92
CA ILE A 4 -18.97 -1.52 0.11
C ILE A 4 -19.64 -2.45 1.11
N ASP A 5 -19.14 -3.67 1.18
CA ASP A 5 -19.46 -4.58 2.25
C ASP A 5 -18.94 -3.98 3.55
N GLU A 6 -19.86 -3.44 4.35
CA GLU A 6 -19.56 -2.79 5.63
C GLU A 6 -19.05 -3.79 6.68
N SER A 7 -19.11 -5.11 6.40
CA SER A 7 -18.51 -6.13 7.26
C SER A 7 -16.99 -6.22 7.13
N LEU A 8 -16.37 -5.55 6.15
CA LEU A 8 -14.91 -5.50 6.03
C LEU A 8 -14.29 -4.69 7.18
N THR A 9 -13.45 -5.34 7.96
CA THR A 9 -12.75 -4.80 9.13
C THR A 9 -11.25 -4.55 8.88
N GLY A 10 -10.72 -5.11 7.80
CA GLY A 10 -9.29 -5.16 7.47
C GLY A 10 -8.56 -6.36 8.06
N GLY A 11 -9.24 -7.19 8.85
CA GLY A 11 -8.74 -8.46 9.39
C GLY A 11 -8.82 -9.63 8.41
N GLU A 12 -9.41 -9.43 7.23
CA GLU A 12 -9.82 -10.51 6.36
C GLU A 12 -8.63 -11.28 5.77
N PRO A 13 -8.76 -12.61 5.59
CA PRO A 13 -7.79 -13.41 4.86
C PRO A 13 -7.85 -13.12 3.36
N ALA A 14 -6.78 -13.46 2.64
CA ALA A 14 -6.68 -13.30 1.20
C ALA A 14 -7.85 -13.96 0.44
N SER A 15 -8.35 -15.11 0.91
CA SER A 15 -9.48 -15.83 0.31
C SER A 15 -10.80 -15.04 0.34
N VAL A 16 -11.03 -14.24 1.37
CA VAL A 16 -12.20 -13.35 1.46
C VAL A 16 -12.00 -12.14 0.56
N LEU A 17 -10.81 -11.51 0.63
CA LEU A 17 -10.50 -10.33 -0.16
C LEU A 17 -10.48 -10.58 -1.68
N ALA A 18 -10.18 -11.80 -2.11
CA ALA A 18 -10.19 -12.20 -3.52
C ALA A 18 -11.58 -11.96 -4.17
N ARG A 19 -12.66 -12.05 -3.40
CA ARG A 19 -14.04 -11.80 -3.87
C ARG A 19 -14.26 -10.35 -4.32
N TYR A 20 -13.41 -9.42 -3.90
CA TYR A 20 -13.49 -8.00 -4.24
C TYR A 20 -12.47 -7.60 -5.32
N GLY A 21 -11.70 -8.56 -5.87
CA GLY A 21 -10.60 -8.31 -6.82
C GLY A 21 -11.01 -7.46 -8.01
N ASP A 22 -12.10 -7.80 -8.69
CA ASP A 22 -12.59 -7.06 -9.87
C ASP A 22 -12.94 -5.60 -9.55
N ARG A 23 -13.48 -5.36 -8.34
CA ARG A 23 -13.82 -4.01 -7.91
C ARG A 23 -12.58 -3.20 -7.58
N VAL A 24 -11.65 -3.80 -6.84
CA VAL A 24 -10.35 -3.19 -6.52
C VAL A 24 -9.60 -2.85 -7.81
N GLU A 25 -9.64 -3.74 -8.80
CA GLU A 25 -9.02 -3.53 -10.11
C GLU A 25 -9.69 -2.38 -10.89
N ARG A 26 -11.02 -2.30 -10.90
CA ARG A 26 -11.73 -1.14 -11.50
C ARG A 26 -11.32 0.18 -10.86
N ILE A 27 -11.20 0.23 -9.53
CA ILE A 27 -10.75 1.44 -8.80
C ILE A 27 -9.30 1.77 -9.19
N ARG A 28 -8.42 0.77 -9.22
CA ARG A 28 -7.01 0.94 -9.61
C ARG A 28 -6.88 1.48 -11.04
N GLN A 29 -7.66 0.96 -11.98
CA GLN A 29 -7.66 1.41 -13.38
C GLN A 29 -8.13 2.86 -13.50
N ALA A 30 -9.21 3.23 -12.81
CA ALA A 30 -9.68 4.61 -12.78
C ALA A 30 -8.64 5.55 -12.16
N ALA A 31 -8.04 5.16 -11.04
CA ALA A 31 -6.97 5.92 -10.39
C ALA A 31 -5.74 6.08 -11.30
N ALA A 32 -5.36 5.04 -12.06
CA ALA A 32 -4.25 5.11 -13.00
C ALA A 32 -4.47 6.19 -14.07
N VAL A 33 -5.70 6.30 -14.59
CA VAL A 33 -6.05 7.36 -15.55
C VAL A 33 -6.02 8.74 -14.90
N LEU A 34 -6.60 8.89 -13.71
CA LEU A 34 -6.59 10.15 -12.97
C LEU A 34 -5.17 10.62 -12.60
N MET A 35 -4.25 9.68 -12.35
CA MET A 35 -2.84 9.95 -12.10
C MET A 35 -2.03 10.23 -13.39
N GLY A 36 -2.63 10.13 -14.57
CA GLY A 36 -1.92 10.28 -15.84
C GLY A 36 -1.01 9.11 -16.21
N LEU A 37 -1.11 7.96 -15.53
CA LEU A 37 -0.29 6.77 -15.77
C LEU A 37 -0.79 5.92 -16.95
N ALA A 38 -2.02 6.16 -17.40
CA ALA A 38 -2.59 5.51 -18.57
C ALA A 38 -3.63 6.43 -19.25
N PRO A 39 -3.76 6.41 -20.58
CA PRO A 39 -4.72 7.24 -21.29
C PRO A 39 -6.18 6.76 -21.14
N THR A 40 -6.39 5.47 -20.86
CA THR A 40 -7.71 4.86 -20.68
C THR A 40 -7.66 3.74 -19.65
N THR A 41 -8.80 3.35 -19.09
CA THR A 41 -8.91 2.19 -18.20
C THR A 41 -8.54 0.88 -18.90
N LYS A 42 -8.85 0.75 -20.20
CA LYS A 42 -8.42 -0.38 -21.03
C LYS A 42 -6.90 -0.48 -21.12
N ALA A 43 -6.20 0.66 -21.31
CA ALA A 43 -4.74 0.69 -21.29
C ALA A 43 -4.20 0.38 -19.88
N ALA A 44 -4.80 0.94 -18.84
CA ALA A 44 -4.42 0.65 -17.45
C ALA A 44 -4.56 -0.84 -17.08
N ALA A 45 -5.54 -1.54 -17.66
CA ALA A 45 -5.74 -2.99 -17.45
C ALA A 45 -4.58 -3.84 -17.98
N MET A 46 -3.84 -3.34 -18.98
CA MET A 46 -2.65 -4.02 -19.54
C MET A 46 -1.41 -3.86 -18.66
N THR A 47 -1.42 -2.91 -17.71
CA THR A 47 -0.30 -2.64 -16.80
C THR A 47 -0.78 -2.76 -15.35
N LYS A 48 -0.77 -3.99 -14.82
CA LYS A 48 -1.23 -4.30 -13.45
C LYS A 48 -0.18 -4.02 -12.35
N GLY A 49 1.03 -3.66 -12.76
CA GLY A 49 2.15 -3.42 -11.85
C GLY A 49 2.04 -2.10 -11.07
N THR A 50 1.51 -1.05 -11.71
CA THR A 50 1.46 0.33 -11.21
C THR A 50 0.21 1.04 -11.76
N PRO A 51 -0.49 1.89 -10.97
CA PRO A 51 -0.27 2.12 -9.55
C PRO A 51 -0.61 0.89 -8.70
N LYS A 52 -0.04 0.81 -7.50
CA LYS A 52 -0.43 -0.18 -6.50
C LYS A 52 -1.71 0.29 -5.79
N ILE A 53 -2.45 -0.65 -5.20
CA ILE A 53 -3.65 -0.35 -4.42
C ILE A 53 -3.68 -1.20 -3.15
N CYS A 54 -4.17 -0.61 -2.06
CA CYS A 54 -4.41 -1.31 -0.81
C CYS A 54 -5.67 -0.78 -0.13
N LEU A 55 -6.29 -1.64 0.67
CA LEU A 55 -7.37 -1.28 1.59
C LEU A 55 -6.73 -0.98 2.96
N LEU A 56 -7.22 0.06 3.61
CA LEU A 56 -6.72 0.51 4.90
C LEU A 56 -7.82 0.41 5.96
N SER A 57 -7.43 0.06 7.18
CA SER A 57 -8.30 0.13 8.36
C SER A 57 -7.49 0.51 9.60
N PRO A 58 -8.16 0.90 10.71
CA PRO A 58 -7.51 1.00 12.00
C PRO A 58 -6.78 -0.31 12.38
N PRO A 59 -5.86 -0.27 13.37
CA PRO A 59 -5.20 -1.47 13.88
C PRO A 59 -6.20 -2.57 14.22
N VAL A 60 -6.07 -3.72 13.57
CA VAL A 60 -6.87 -4.91 13.90
C VAL A 60 -6.08 -5.79 14.86
N PRO A 61 -6.70 -6.33 15.94
CA PRO A 61 -6.02 -7.16 16.93
C PRO A 61 -5.31 -8.38 16.32
N ALA A 62 -5.90 -8.96 15.27
CA ALA A 62 -5.35 -10.11 14.55
C ALA A 62 -4.10 -9.80 13.70
N GLY A 63 -3.77 -8.52 13.47
CA GLY A 63 -2.59 -8.09 12.70
C GLY A 63 -1.29 -8.02 13.51
N GLY A 64 -1.31 -8.50 14.76
CA GLY A 64 -0.28 -8.28 15.77
C GLY A 64 -0.67 -7.13 16.69
N SER A 65 -0.58 -7.35 18.00
CA SER A 65 -1.01 -6.44 19.07
C SER A 65 -0.22 -5.12 19.20
N ASP A 66 0.54 -4.74 18.17
CA ASP A 66 1.40 -3.56 18.15
C ASP A 66 1.56 -3.03 16.72
N THR A 67 0.44 -2.54 16.16
CA THR A 67 0.37 -1.88 14.84
C THR A 67 -0.33 -0.53 14.95
N HIS A 68 0.03 0.37 14.04
CA HIS A 68 -0.49 1.73 13.97
C HIS A 68 -1.61 1.87 12.93
N ILE A 69 -1.54 1.09 11.85
CA ILE A 69 -2.52 1.01 10.77
C ILE A 69 -2.48 -0.39 10.15
N THR A 70 -3.61 -0.86 9.65
CA THR A 70 -3.71 -2.13 8.91
C THR A 70 -3.78 -1.85 7.41
N ALA A 71 -3.01 -2.59 6.62
CA ALA A 71 -3.06 -2.58 5.17
C ALA A 71 -3.35 -3.99 4.62
N ARG A 72 -4.24 -4.06 3.64
CA ARG A 72 -4.48 -5.24 2.81
C ARG A 72 -4.20 -4.86 1.36
N SER A 73 -3.02 -5.24 0.87
CA SER A 73 -2.54 -4.82 -0.44
C SER A 73 -2.95 -5.79 -1.54
N PHE A 74 -3.10 -5.29 -2.76
CA PHE A 74 -3.29 -6.09 -3.95
C PHE A 74 -2.11 -5.91 -4.90
N SER A 75 -1.68 -6.99 -5.54
CA SER A 75 -0.66 -6.95 -6.58
C SER A 75 -1.05 -7.87 -7.73
N MET A 76 -0.90 -7.37 -8.95
CA MET A 76 -1.27 -8.12 -10.16
C MET A 76 -2.72 -8.61 -10.14
N GLY A 77 -3.63 -7.85 -9.49
CA GLY A 77 -5.05 -8.17 -9.35
C GLY A 77 -5.41 -9.09 -8.17
N ASN A 78 -4.44 -9.61 -7.43
CA ASN A 78 -4.68 -10.56 -6.34
C ASN A 78 -4.33 -9.96 -4.97
N PRO A 79 -5.05 -10.33 -3.89
CA PRO A 79 -4.63 -10.02 -2.53
C PRO A 79 -3.22 -10.53 -2.28
N HIS A 80 -2.36 -9.67 -1.77
CA HIS A 80 -0.97 -9.99 -1.49
C HIS A 80 -0.82 -10.34 0.00
N PRO A 81 -0.11 -11.43 0.36
CA PRO A 81 -0.02 -11.91 1.74
C PRO A 81 0.73 -10.93 2.67
N ALA A 82 1.61 -10.11 2.11
CA ALA A 82 2.31 -9.04 2.81
C ALA A 82 2.01 -7.65 2.21
N LEU A 83 2.84 -6.65 2.49
CA LEU A 83 2.84 -5.35 1.83
C LEU A 83 4.10 -5.18 0.99
N GLN A 84 3.97 -4.64 -0.24
CA GLN A 84 5.14 -4.36 -1.10
C GLN A 84 5.98 -3.25 -0.47
N LEU A 85 7.31 -3.31 -0.63
CA LEU A 85 8.25 -2.33 -0.05
C LEU A 85 7.93 -0.90 -0.47
N SER A 86 7.73 -0.68 -1.77
CA SER A 86 7.36 0.62 -2.33
C SER A 86 6.00 1.11 -1.81
N GLY A 87 5.05 0.18 -1.62
CA GLY A 87 3.77 0.48 -0.98
C GLY A 87 3.90 0.88 0.48
N ALA A 88 4.83 0.26 1.22
CA ALA A 88 5.07 0.56 2.62
C ALA A 88 5.69 1.95 2.84
N VAL A 89 6.69 2.36 2.04
CA VAL A 89 7.23 3.73 2.11
C VAL A 89 6.19 4.77 1.69
N CYS A 90 5.40 4.47 0.65
CA CYS A 90 4.34 5.36 0.19
C CYS A 90 3.27 5.54 1.29
N LEU A 91 2.83 4.45 1.91
CA LEU A 91 1.87 4.50 3.01
C LEU A 91 2.45 5.19 4.24
N ALA A 92 3.73 4.99 4.53
CA ALA A 92 4.41 5.69 5.61
C ALA A 92 4.36 7.20 5.41
N ALA A 93 4.76 7.70 4.24
CA ALA A 93 4.64 9.12 3.91
C ALA A 93 3.18 9.61 3.98
N ALA A 94 2.24 8.83 3.42
CA ALA A 94 0.83 9.19 3.43
C ALA A 94 0.26 9.39 4.85
N CYS A 95 0.66 8.59 5.84
CA CYS A 95 0.24 8.76 7.23
C CYS A 95 0.59 10.14 7.81
N TYR A 96 1.70 10.73 7.36
CA TYR A 96 2.18 12.05 7.80
C TYR A 96 1.64 13.22 6.97
N ILE A 97 1.00 12.95 5.82
CA ILE A 97 0.38 13.98 4.99
C ILE A 97 -1.05 14.26 5.52
N PRO A 98 -1.35 15.46 6.04
CA PRO A 98 -2.68 15.78 6.55
C PRO A 98 -3.77 15.57 5.51
N ASN A 99 -4.95 15.14 5.97
CA ASN A 99 -6.14 14.87 5.15
C ASN A 99 -6.01 13.70 4.15
N SER A 100 -4.87 13.00 4.09
CA SER A 100 -4.83 11.71 3.39
C SER A 100 -5.72 10.70 4.11
N ILE A 101 -6.22 9.69 3.38
CA ILE A 101 -7.00 8.58 3.97
C ILE A 101 -6.21 7.91 5.10
N ALA A 102 -4.91 7.70 4.91
CA ALA A 102 -4.04 7.07 5.90
C ALA A 102 -3.91 7.93 7.17
N SER A 103 -3.72 9.25 7.02
CA SER A 103 -3.64 10.19 8.13
C SER A 103 -4.96 10.26 8.91
N GLN A 104 -6.10 10.29 8.20
CA GLN A 104 -7.42 10.27 8.82
C GLN A 104 -7.65 8.99 9.64
N ILE A 105 -7.33 7.81 9.09
CA ILE A 105 -7.43 6.53 9.81
C ILE A 105 -6.53 6.51 11.06
N MET A 106 -5.30 7.04 10.96
CA MET A 106 -4.37 7.14 12.08
C MET A 106 -4.91 8.02 13.22
N LEU A 107 -5.71 9.05 12.89
CA LEU A 107 -6.28 10.00 13.85
C LEU A 107 -7.62 9.54 14.46
N GLN A 108 -8.35 8.60 13.84
CA GLN A 108 -9.64 8.08 14.33
C GLN A 108 -9.57 7.38 15.70
N GLY A 109 -8.37 7.07 16.21
CA GLY A 109 -8.17 6.40 17.50
C GLY A 109 -8.40 7.22 18.78
N GLY A 110 -9.04 8.40 18.70
CA GLY A 110 -9.57 9.16 19.86
C GLY A 110 -8.54 9.75 20.84
N LYS A 111 -7.26 9.42 20.73
CA LYS A 111 -6.16 10.09 21.42
C LYS A 111 -5.36 10.86 20.39
N ARG A 112 -4.93 12.08 20.73
CA ARG A 112 -3.92 12.85 19.99
C ARG A 112 -2.66 11.99 19.90
N ARG A 113 -2.63 11.06 18.93
CA ARG A 113 -1.46 10.23 18.68
C ARG A 113 -0.46 11.16 18.03
N ILE A 114 0.56 11.53 18.81
CA ILE A 114 1.83 11.97 18.25
C ILE A 114 2.16 10.93 17.18
N MET A 115 2.38 11.39 15.94
CA MET A 115 2.72 10.47 14.86
C MET A 115 4.00 9.72 15.27
N PRO A 116 3.97 8.38 15.27
CA PRO A 116 5.08 7.60 15.81
C PRO A 116 6.25 7.66 14.84
N GLU A 117 7.43 8.05 15.32
CA GLU A 117 8.68 8.11 14.52
C GLU A 117 8.87 6.86 13.65
N LYS A 118 8.50 5.69 14.20
CA LYS A 118 8.45 4.41 13.49
C LYS A 118 7.01 3.92 13.30
N LEU A 119 6.53 3.94 12.06
CA LEU A 119 5.25 3.38 11.69
C LEU A 119 5.34 1.86 11.64
N ARG A 120 4.29 1.20 12.16
CA ARG A 120 4.16 -0.26 12.22
C ARG A 120 2.89 -0.60 11.47
N ILE A 121 3.04 -1.07 10.24
CA ILE A 121 1.95 -1.33 9.32
C ILE A 121 1.64 -2.82 9.39
N GLY A 122 0.45 -3.17 9.88
CA GLY A 122 -0.04 -4.55 9.91
C GLY A 122 -0.45 -5.01 8.51
N HIS A 123 -0.03 -6.19 8.11
CA HIS A 123 -0.45 -6.89 6.89
C HIS A 123 -0.85 -8.34 7.21
N ALA A 124 -1.34 -9.11 6.24
CA ALA A 124 -1.94 -10.42 6.54
C ALA A 124 -0.95 -11.41 7.20
N CYS A 125 0.34 -11.37 6.83
CA CYS A 125 1.38 -12.22 7.43
C CYS A 125 2.18 -11.59 8.60
N GLY A 126 1.75 -10.48 9.20
CA GLY A 126 2.48 -9.83 10.31
C GLY A 126 2.55 -8.32 10.15
N ARG A 127 3.74 -7.73 10.36
CA ARG A 127 3.94 -6.28 10.28
C ARG A 127 5.21 -5.90 9.53
N ILE A 128 5.18 -4.74 8.89
CA ILE A 128 6.37 -4.05 8.39
C ILE A 128 6.56 -2.75 9.14
N GLU A 129 7.80 -2.41 9.43
CA GLU A 129 8.16 -1.12 10.00
C GLU A 129 8.75 -0.18 8.94
N ALA A 130 8.30 1.07 8.96
CA ALA A 130 8.73 2.11 8.03
C ALA A 130 8.81 3.47 8.75
N THR A 131 9.67 4.35 8.26
CA THR A 131 9.74 5.75 8.71
C THR A 131 9.56 6.67 7.50
N ALA A 132 9.07 7.88 7.75
CA ALA A 132 8.97 8.93 6.75
C ALA A 132 9.27 10.28 7.40
N ASP A 133 10.11 11.07 6.74
CA ASP A 133 10.33 12.47 7.05
C ASP A 133 9.58 13.30 6.00
N VAL A 134 8.48 13.92 6.44
CA VAL A 134 7.56 14.66 5.59
C VAL A 134 7.40 16.07 6.14
N GLU A 135 7.67 17.05 5.29
CA GLU A 135 7.50 18.46 5.56
C GLU A 135 6.35 19.01 4.71
N MET A 136 5.45 19.77 5.33
CA MET A 136 4.46 20.55 4.59
C MET A 136 5.12 21.85 4.13
N ASP A 137 5.23 22.02 2.82
CA ASP A 137 5.90 23.18 2.21
C ASP A 137 4.95 23.86 1.22
N PRO A 138 4.29 24.96 1.61
CA PRO A 138 3.32 25.65 0.76
C PRO A 138 3.96 26.30 -0.47
N LYS A 139 5.30 26.39 -0.54
CA LYS A 139 6.00 26.89 -1.73
C LYS A 139 6.09 25.85 -2.84
N ARG A 140 5.83 24.57 -2.55
CA ARG A 140 5.79 23.52 -3.57
C ARG A 140 4.40 23.38 -4.16
N GLU A 141 4.35 22.97 -5.42
CA GLU A 141 3.12 22.80 -6.21
C GLU A 141 2.04 21.96 -5.49
N VAL A 142 2.45 20.87 -4.84
CA VAL A 142 1.55 19.96 -4.11
C VAL A 142 1.51 20.22 -2.59
N GLY A 143 2.20 21.24 -2.09
CA GLY A 143 2.22 21.59 -0.66
C GLY A 143 2.97 20.62 0.26
N VAL A 144 3.65 19.60 -0.29
CA VAL A 144 4.29 18.51 0.46
C VAL A 144 5.71 18.27 -0.05
N HIS A 145 6.65 18.06 0.86
CA HIS A 145 8.00 17.60 0.60
C HIS A 145 8.33 16.36 1.44
N VAL A 146 8.42 15.19 0.80
CA VAL A 146 8.93 13.98 1.45
C VAL A 146 10.45 13.98 1.36
N ARG A 147 11.13 14.28 2.47
CA ARG A 147 12.60 14.36 2.55
C ARG A 147 13.23 12.97 2.47
N SER A 148 12.66 12.01 3.19
CA SER A 148 13.12 10.62 3.16
C SER A 148 12.04 9.65 3.60
N THR A 149 12.21 8.39 3.21
CA THR A 149 11.45 7.26 3.75
C THR A 149 12.39 6.08 3.90
N SER A 150 12.27 5.33 5.00
CA SER A 150 13.15 4.20 5.28
C SER A 150 12.37 2.95 5.65
N LEU A 151 12.96 1.80 5.31
CA LEU A 151 12.47 0.46 5.62
C LEU A 151 13.64 -0.35 6.18
N PHE A 152 13.34 -1.33 7.03
CA PHE A 152 14.33 -2.31 7.47
C PHE A 152 14.10 -3.63 6.74
N ARG A 153 15.15 -4.17 6.10
CA ARG A 153 15.12 -5.45 5.39
C ARG A 153 16.43 -6.21 5.57
N THR A 154 16.35 -7.52 5.40
CA THR A 154 17.49 -8.43 5.39
C THR A 154 17.65 -9.01 3.99
N ALA A 155 18.89 -9.34 3.63
CA ALA A 155 19.21 -10.02 2.38
C ALA A 155 20.20 -11.14 2.66
N ARG A 156 20.02 -12.29 1.98
CA ARG A 156 20.94 -13.42 2.02
C ARG A 156 21.13 -13.92 0.60
N ARG A 157 22.38 -14.03 0.14
CA ARG A 157 22.69 -14.65 -1.15
C ARG A 157 22.28 -16.12 -1.11
N LEU A 158 21.41 -16.53 -2.04
CA LEU A 158 20.94 -17.91 -2.14
C LEU A 158 21.85 -18.76 -3.05
N ALA A 159 22.26 -18.21 -4.20
CA ALA A 159 23.12 -18.88 -5.16
C ALA A 159 23.92 -17.84 -5.99
N SER A 160 24.93 -18.32 -6.71
CA SER A 160 25.68 -17.59 -7.74
C SER A 160 25.96 -18.55 -8.88
N GLY A 161 25.73 -18.13 -10.12
CA GLY A 161 25.91 -18.97 -11.30
C GLY A 161 25.52 -18.25 -12.58
N GLU A 162 25.50 -18.98 -13.69
CA GLU A 162 25.17 -18.46 -15.02
C GLU A 162 23.78 -18.94 -15.45
N ALA A 163 23.00 -18.04 -16.07
CA ALA A 163 21.69 -18.36 -16.61
C ALA A 163 21.75 -18.44 -18.14
N TYR A 164 21.29 -19.56 -18.70
CA TYR A 164 21.23 -19.81 -20.14
C TYR A 164 19.76 -19.77 -20.59
N TYR A 165 19.49 -19.21 -21.78
CA TYR A 165 18.16 -19.23 -22.40
C TYR A 165 18.29 -19.66 -23.86
N LEU A 166 17.23 -20.26 -24.40
CA LEU A 166 17.15 -20.56 -25.82
C LEU A 166 16.68 -19.30 -26.54
N ALA A 167 17.51 -18.77 -27.44
CA ALA A 167 17.08 -17.69 -28.32
C ALA A 167 15.97 -18.22 -29.26
N PRO A 168 14.89 -17.45 -29.49
CA PRO A 168 13.96 -17.77 -30.56
C PRO A 168 14.77 -17.90 -31.86
N THR A 169 14.60 -19.01 -32.57
CA THR A 169 15.25 -19.29 -33.85
C THR A 169 15.12 -18.07 -34.75
N GLN A 170 16.26 -17.55 -35.23
CA GLN A 170 16.32 -16.39 -36.13
C GLN A 170 15.59 -16.65 -37.44
#